data_AF-A0A3E1RCM2-F1
#
_entry.id   AF-A0A3E1RCM2-F1
#
_cell.length_a   1.000
_cell.length_b   1.000
_cell.length_c   1.000
_cell.angle_alpha   90.00
_cell.angle_beta   90.00
_cell.angle_gamma   90.00
#
_symmetry.space_group_name_H-M   'P 1'
#
loop_
_entity.id
_entity.type
_entity.pdbx_description
1 polymer ?
#
loop_
_entity_poly.entity_id
_entity_poly.type
_entity_poly.pdbx_seq_one_letter_code
_entity_poly.pdbx_strand_id
1 'polypeptide(L)'
;MLGTINYGKNLMNNLHPIDRFARALVGIAMLELGYFWLSGGLQIGAYVVGVVLIGTALVKFCPLYSLIGLRTGGAQTRTSGSLALSMAVVVLLTAAVGGSFASSFFSRKVFLEDFNVMNDHYKQTLFLTGKNERAKANAKYDLLIPAYAKFQEKYSSYRPYALKNDTQLSSDLVAVQGMLKGVNDQVRSGDLHEAHLALEKVRPVFQEVFKRNGFSMLAVALVDFHDAMELMLDAATAKNADKLIELYPQVSDKLKAIEAEANDAEIQTIRKNLDALLAAATAKTLEALPASGDALKTSFVKVYLQRG
;
A
#
# COMPACT_ATOMS: atom_id res chain seq x y z
N MET A 1 33.32 -66.18 14.17
CA MET A 1 32.63 -64.90 14.44
C MET A 1 32.36 -64.22 13.12
N LEU A 2 31.13 -64.33 12.61
CA LEU A 2 30.67 -63.66 11.39
C LEU A 2 30.25 -62.23 11.74
N GLY A 3 30.94 -61.24 11.17
CA GLY A 3 30.59 -59.84 11.29
C GLY A 3 29.42 -59.49 10.37
N THR A 4 28.30 -59.07 10.95
CA THR A 4 27.17 -58.48 10.24
C THR A 4 27.53 -57.07 9.77
N ILE A 5 27.81 -56.91 8.47
CA ILE A 5 27.94 -55.60 7.85
C ILE A 5 26.52 -55.05 7.63
N ASN A 6 26.20 -53.99 8.37
CA ASN A 6 24.91 -53.31 8.34
C ASN A 6 24.82 -52.40 7.09
N TYR A 7 24.44 -52.95 5.94
CA TYR A 7 24.16 -52.19 4.71
C TYR A 7 22.74 -51.58 4.75
N GLY A 8 22.55 -50.59 5.62
CA GLY A 8 21.37 -49.73 5.65
C GLY A 8 21.63 -48.36 5.03
N LYS A 9 22.22 -48.29 3.83
CA LYS A 9 22.49 -47.00 3.15
C LYS A 9 21.20 -46.50 2.52
N ASN A 10 20.55 -45.51 3.14
CA ASN A 10 19.33 -44.84 2.66
C ASN A 10 19.46 -44.43 1.17
N LEU A 11 18.88 -45.25 0.27
CA LEU A 11 18.92 -45.11 -1.19
C LEU A 11 18.04 -43.95 -1.73
N MET A 12 17.38 -43.18 -0.86
CA MET A 12 16.34 -42.21 -1.25
C MET A 12 16.78 -40.74 -1.23
N ASN A 13 17.98 -40.41 -0.77
CA ASN A 13 18.44 -39.01 -0.68
C ASN A 13 19.19 -38.61 -1.96
N ASN A 14 18.61 -37.75 -2.81
CA ASN A 14 19.29 -37.22 -3.99
C ASN A 14 19.65 -35.72 -3.87
N LEU A 15 19.38 -35.09 -2.71
CA LEU A 15 19.53 -33.65 -2.51
C LEU A 15 20.63 -33.26 -1.52
N HIS A 16 21.48 -32.32 -1.95
CA HIS A 16 22.42 -31.63 -1.08
C HIS A 16 21.68 -30.71 -0.07
N PRO A 17 22.18 -30.51 1.16
CA PRO A 17 21.56 -29.61 2.15
C PRO A 17 21.30 -28.18 1.63
N ILE A 18 22.21 -27.63 0.81
CA ILE A 18 22.06 -26.29 0.20
C ILE A 18 20.86 -26.25 -0.76
N ASP A 19 20.69 -27.27 -1.59
CA ASP A 19 19.56 -27.38 -2.53
C ASP A 19 18.23 -27.49 -1.77
N ARG A 20 18.20 -28.24 -0.67
CA ARG A 20 17.03 -28.32 0.22
C ARG A 20 16.70 -26.98 0.85
N PHE A 21 17.70 -26.25 1.34
CA PHE A 21 17.51 -24.91 1.90
C PHE A 21 16.97 -23.93 0.86
N ALA A 22 17.58 -23.90 -0.34
CA ALA A 22 17.13 -23.02 -1.43
C ALA A 22 15.67 -23.32 -1.82
N ARG A 23 15.29 -24.59 -1.92
CA ARG A 23 13.89 -24.99 -2.19
C ARG A 23 12.94 -24.56 -1.09
N ALA A 24 13.31 -24.76 0.18
CA ALA A 24 12.48 -24.31 1.29
C ALA A 24 12.30 -22.79 1.26
N LEU A 25 13.38 -22.03 1.00
CA LEU A 25 13.33 -20.57 0.96
C LEU A 25 12.47 -20.05 -0.20
N VAL A 26 12.68 -20.56 -1.42
CA VAL A 26 11.86 -20.20 -2.59
C VAL A 26 10.41 -20.63 -2.38
N GLY A 27 10.20 -21.79 -1.75
CA GLY A 27 8.88 -22.29 -1.40
C GLY A 27 8.13 -21.33 -0.47
N ILE A 28 8.78 -20.87 0.60
CA ILE A 28 8.24 -19.84 1.51
C ILE A 28 7.91 -18.55 0.73
N ALA A 29 8.84 -18.05 -0.08
CA ALA A 29 8.61 -16.83 -0.87
C ALA A 29 7.41 -16.96 -1.83
N MET A 30 7.22 -18.13 -2.46
CA MET A 30 6.05 -18.37 -3.32
C MET A 30 4.74 -18.44 -2.53
N LEU A 31 4.75 -19.01 -1.33
CA LEU A 31 3.57 -19.01 -0.46
C LEU A 31 3.22 -17.57 -0.01
N GLU A 32 4.21 -16.77 0.37
CA GLU A 32 4.00 -15.35 0.72
C GLU A 32 3.49 -14.55 -0.47
N LEU A 33 4.08 -14.74 -1.66
CA LEU A 33 3.63 -14.09 -2.89
C LEU A 33 2.17 -14.45 -3.20
N GLY A 34 1.83 -15.75 -3.15
CA GLY A 34 0.47 -16.24 -3.32
C GLY A 34 -0.50 -15.66 -2.29
N TYR A 35 -0.06 -15.52 -1.04
CA TYR A 35 -0.93 -15.07 0.05
C TYR A 35 -1.17 -13.56 0.06
N PHE A 36 -0.14 -12.76 -0.16
CA PHE A 36 -0.21 -11.31 0.03
C PHE A 36 -0.39 -10.53 -1.27
N TRP A 37 0.03 -11.05 -2.42
CA TRP A 37 0.22 -10.23 -3.63
C TRP A 37 -0.54 -10.72 -4.86
N LEU A 38 -0.97 -11.99 -4.87
CA LEU A 38 -1.63 -12.60 -6.02
C LEU A 38 -3.11 -12.88 -5.75
N SER A 39 -3.85 -13.04 -6.83
CA SER A 39 -5.25 -13.50 -6.84
C SER A 39 -5.49 -14.45 -8.01
N GLY A 40 -6.62 -15.16 -8.00
CA GLY A 40 -7.05 -16.04 -9.10
C GLY A 40 -6.06 -17.17 -9.41
N GLY A 41 -5.91 -17.49 -10.70
CA GLY A 41 -5.08 -18.61 -11.15
C GLY A 41 -3.60 -18.48 -10.78
N LEU A 42 -3.05 -17.27 -10.78
CA LEU A 42 -1.65 -17.02 -10.39
C LEU A 42 -1.39 -17.34 -8.91
N GLN A 43 -2.36 -17.03 -8.04
CA GLN A 43 -2.29 -17.39 -6.62
C GLN A 43 -2.25 -18.90 -6.43
N ILE A 44 -3.12 -19.64 -7.13
CA ILE A 44 -3.14 -21.11 -7.08
C ILE A 44 -1.79 -21.66 -7.57
N GLY A 45 -1.28 -21.16 -8.71
CA GLY A 45 0.02 -21.55 -9.24
C GLY A 45 1.15 -21.33 -8.24
N ALA A 46 1.21 -20.16 -7.59
CA ALA A 46 2.20 -19.85 -6.57
C ALA A 46 2.12 -20.81 -5.37
N TYR A 47 0.91 -21.12 -4.89
CA TYR A 47 0.74 -22.10 -3.81
C TYR A 47 1.19 -23.50 -4.20
N VAL A 48 0.83 -23.98 -5.40
CA VAL A 48 1.24 -25.30 -5.89
C VAL A 48 2.77 -25.39 -5.96
N VAL A 49 3.42 -24.40 -6.57
CA VAL A 49 4.90 -24.35 -6.65
C VAL A 49 5.50 -24.30 -5.24
N GLY A 50 4.98 -23.46 -4.36
CA GLY A 50 5.46 -23.31 -2.99
C GLY A 50 5.41 -24.63 -2.20
N VAL A 51 4.25 -25.31 -2.23
CA VAL A 51 4.04 -26.60 -1.55
C VAL A 51 4.95 -27.68 -2.12
N VAL A 52 5.10 -27.78 -3.45
CA VAL A 52 5.98 -28.77 -4.09
C VAL A 52 7.45 -28.56 -3.69
N LEU A 53 7.92 -27.31 -3.67
CA LEU A 53 9.29 -26.99 -3.29
C LEU A 53 9.58 -27.31 -1.82
N ILE A 54 8.65 -26.96 -0.92
CA ILE A 54 8.76 -27.30 0.51
C ILE A 54 8.71 -28.83 0.69
N GLY A 55 7.76 -29.51 0.05
CA GLY A 55 7.62 -30.96 0.12
C GLY A 55 8.89 -31.70 -0.32
N THR A 56 9.47 -31.32 -1.46
CA THR A 56 10.71 -31.92 -1.96
C THR A 56 11.92 -31.61 -1.06
N ALA A 57 11.97 -30.42 -0.42
CA ALA A 57 12.99 -30.10 0.57
C ALA A 57 12.89 -30.96 1.85
N LEU A 58 11.66 -31.29 2.28
CA LEU A 58 11.39 -32.12 3.46
C LEU A 58 11.68 -33.60 3.22
N VAL A 59 11.19 -34.17 2.10
CA VAL A 59 11.36 -35.58 1.75
C VAL A 59 12.80 -35.90 1.33
N LYS A 60 13.64 -34.88 1.08
CA LYS A 60 15.05 -35.02 0.65
C LYS A 60 15.19 -35.73 -0.71
N PHE A 61 14.09 -35.75 -1.46
CA PHE A 61 13.98 -36.41 -2.75
C PHE A 61 13.26 -35.49 -3.73
N CYS A 62 13.86 -35.30 -4.92
CA CYS A 62 13.21 -34.65 -6.05
C CYS A 62 12.97 -35.69 -7.17
N PRO A 63 11.71 -35.98 -7.54
CA PRO A 63 11.38 -36.92 -8.61
C PRO A 63 11.97 -36.50 -9.96
N LEU A 64 12.00 -35.20 -10.26
CA LEU A 64 12.56 -34.67 -11.51
C LEU A 64 14.05 -35.00 -11.65
N TYR A 65 14.83 -34.84 -10.58
CA TYR A 65 16.25 -35.21 -10.56
C TYR A 65 16.46 -36.71 -10.78
N SER A 66 15.54 -37.54 -10.30
CA SER A 66 15.57 -38.99 -10.57
C SER A 66 15.28 -39.33 -12.03
N LEU A 67 14.38 -38.58 -12.70
CA LEU A 67 14.03 -38.79 -14.11
C LEU A 67 15.16 -38.38 -15.06
N ILE A 68 15.90 -37.33 -14.73
CA ILE A 68 17.02 -36.81 -15.55
C ILE A 68 18.39 -37.32 -15.10
N GLY A 69 18.44 -38.26 -14.15
CA GLY A 69 19.69 -38.87 -13.66
C GLY A 69 20.61 -37.94 -12.86
N LEU A 70 20.15 -36.75 -12.45
CA LEU A 70 20.94 -35.81 -11.65
C LEU A 70 20.90 -36.20 -10.17
N ARG A 71 22.07 -36.16 -9.54
CA ARG A 71 22.22 -36.28 -8.08
C ARG A 71 23.07 -35.11 -7.60
N THR A 72 22.52 -34.26 -6.74
CA THR A 72 23.31 -33.18 -6.10
C THR A 72 23.99 -33.68 -4.82
N GLY A 73 23.64 -34.86 -4.34
CA GLY A 73 24.34 -35.56 -3.27
C GLY A 73 25.58 -36.30 -3.78
N GLY A 74 26.77 -35.71 -3.63
CA GLY A 74 28.05 -36.38 -3.86
C GLY A 74 28.48 -37.26 -2.69
N ALA A 75 29.29 -38.30 -2.98
CA ALA A 75 29.84 -39.24 -2.02
C ALA A 75 30.94 -38.60 -1.13
N GLN A 76 30.56 -37.67 -0.25
CA GLN A 76 31.25 -37.27 0.98
C GLN A 76 30.36 -36.24 1.68
N THR A 77 29.29 -36.71 2.31
CA THR A 77 28.47 -35.86 3.18
C THR A 77 29.20 -35.67 4.51
N ARG A 78 29.90 -34.54 4.69
CA ARG A 78 30.05 -34.02 6.05
C ARG A 78 28.63 -33.76 6.55
N THR A 79 28.23 -34.45 7.62
CA THR A 79 27.00 -34.13 8.33
C THR A 79 27.04 -32.64 8.64
N SER A 80 26.09 -31.87 8.09
CA SER A 80 25.92 -30.48 8.48
C SER A 80 25.83 -30.43 10.00
N GLY A 81 26.73 -29.68 10.65
CA GLY A 81 26.72 -29.55 12.11
C GLY A 81 25.35 -29.07 12.59
N SER A 82 24.95 -29.47 13.79
CA SER A 82 23.67 -29.04 14.41
C SER A 82 23.51 -27.51 14.35
N LEU A 83 24.60 -26.77 14.51
CA LEU A 83 24.63 -25.31 14.38
C LEU A 83 24.18 -24.80 12.99
N ALA A 84 24.67 -25.39 11.90
CA ALA A 84 24.32 -24.97 10.54
C ALA A 84 22.86 -25.30 10.19
N LEU A 85 22.33 -26.41 10.71
CA LEU A 85 20.90 -26.73 10.57
C LEU A 85 20.04 -25.73 11.36
N SER A 86 20.41 -25.41 12.60
CA SER A 86 19.72 -24.40 13.41
C SER A 86 19.73 -23.04 12.74
N MET A 87 20.87 -22.60 12.20
CA MET A 87 20.96 -21.35 11.45
C MET A 87 20.04 -21.35 10.22
N ALA A 88 20.01 -22.44 9.45
CA ALA A 88 19.13 -22.54 8.28
C ALA A 88 17.65 -22.43 8.68
N VAL A 89 17.24 -23.08 9.78
CA VAL A 89 15.86 -22.97 10.30
C VAL A 89 15.56 -21.55 10.75
N VAL A 90 16.47 -20.91 11.48
CA VAL A 90 16.29 -19.50 11.89
C VAL A 90 16.11 -18.61 10.68
N VAL A 91 16.93 -18.74 9.63
CA VAL A 91 16.79 -17.94 8.40
C VAL A 91 15.44 -18.18 7.72
N LEU A 92 14.97 -19.42 7.62
CA LEU A 92 13.65 -19.72 7.04
C LEU A 92 12.51 -19.12 7.86
N LEU A 93 12.59 -19.18 9.19
CA LEU A 93 11.60 -18.57 10.07
C LEU A 93 11.63 -17.05 9.98
N THR A 94 12.81 -16.43 9.97
CA THR A 94 12.96 -14.99 9.77
C THR A 94 12.42 -14.56 8.42
N ALA A 95 12.68 -15.34 7.36
CA ALA A 95 12.11 -15.07 6.04
C ALA A 95 10.58 -15.13 6.06
N ALA A 96 9.99 -16.18 6.65
CA ALA A 96 8.54 -16.34 6.72
C ALA A 96 7.85 -15.28 7.59
N VAL A 97 8.41 -14.96 8.76
CA VAL A 97 7.80 -13.98 9.67
C VAL A 97 8.06 -12.55 9.17
N GLY A 98 9.30 -12.24 8.80
CA GLY A 98 9.69 -10.94 8.28
C GLY A 98 9.05 -10.63 6.93
N GLY A 99 9.01 -11.60 6.02
CA GLY A 99 8.36 -11.49 4.72
C GLY A 99 6.85 -11.28 4.83
N SER A 100 6.18 -11.99 5.74
CA SER A 100 4.77 -11.79 6.04
C SER A 100 4.48 -10.41 6.63
N PHE A 101 5.28 -9.95 7.60
CA PHE A 101 5.13 -8.61 8.18
C PHE A 101 5.33 -7.51 7.12
N ALA A 102 6.42 -7.60 6.35
CA ALA A 102 6.72 -6.66 5.27
C ALA A 102 5.61 -6.66 4.22
N SER A 103 5.15 -7.83 3.77
CA SER A 103 4.10 -7.95 2.76
C SER A 103 2.75 -7.41 3.24
N SER A 104 2.40 -7.63 4.50
CA SER A 104 1.21 -7.03 5.12
C SER A 104 1.28 -5.50 5.09
N PHE A 105 2.43 -4.93 5.48
CA PHE A 105 2.67 -3.49 5.47
C PHE A 105 2.62 -2.90 4.06
N PHE A 106 3.37 -3.46 3.11
CA PHE A 106 3.46 -2.92 1.76
C PHE A 106 2.17 -3.08 0.95
N SER A 107 1.46 -4.22 1.07
CA SER A 107 0.17 -4.39 0.38
C SER A 107 -0.87 -3.38 0.86
N ARG A 108 -0.86 -3.03 2.16
CA ARG A 108 -1.66 -1.94 2.72
C ARG A 108 -1.27 -0.59 2.14
N LYS A 109 0.03 -0.28 2.10
CA LYS A 109 0.56 0.97 1.54
C LYS A 109 0.15 1.17 0.08
N VAL A 110 0.35 0.16 -0.76
CA VAL A 110 -0.01 0.21 -2.19
C VAL A 110 -1.51 0.48 -2.39
N PHE A 111 -2.37 -0.12 -1.54
CA PHE A 111 -3.80 0.17 -1.59
C PHE A 111 -4.14 1.62 -1.26
N LEU A 112 -3.48 2.22 -0.27
CA LEU A 112 -3.67 3.63 0.05
C LEU A 112 -3.17 4.53 -1.08
N GLU A 113 -2.03 4.24 -1.68
CA GLU A 113 -1.51 4.99 -2.84
C GLU A 113 -2.51 4.96 -4.01
N ASP A 114 -2.98 3.78 -4.39
CA ASP A 114 -3.98 3.64 -5.46
C ASP A 114 -5.31 4.33 -5.12
N PHE A 115 -5.74 4.25 -3.86
CA PHE A 115 -6.91 4.97 -3.39
C PHE A 115 -6.72 6.48 -3.54
N ASN A 116 -5.56 7.02 -3.13
CA ASN A 116 -5.30 8.45 -3.15
C ASN A 116 -5.24 9.02 -4.57
N VAL A 117 -4.64 8.30 -5.52
CA VAL A 117 -4.63 8.68 -6.94
C VAL A 117 -6.06 8.85 -7.46
N MET A 118 -6.94 7.88 -7.19
CA MET A 118 -8.35 7.98 -7.59
C MET A 118 -9.10 9.08 -6.82
N ASN A 119 -8.86 9.14 -5.51
CA ASN A 119 -9.56 10.02 -4.57
C ASN A 119 -9.21 11.50 -4.78
N ASP A 120 -8.05 11.81 -5.36
CA ASP A 120 -7.69 13.16 -5.80
C ASP A 120 -8.71 13.71 -6.80
N HIS A 121 -9.02 12.95 -7.86
CA HIS A 121 -10.01 13.34 -8.85
C HIS A 121 -11.41 13.50 -8.25
N TYR A 122 -11.77 12.64 -7.29
CA TYR A 122 -13.02 12.75 -6.54
C TYR A 122 -13.08 14.04 -5.74
N LYS A 123 -12.05 14.36 -4.95
CA LYS A 123 -12.00 15.59 -4.14
C LYS A 123 -12.04 16.83 -4.99
N GLN A 124 -11.29 16.85 -6.10
CA GLN A 124 -11.28 17.99 -7.01
C GLN A 124 -12.66 18.17 -7.66
N THR A 125 -13.31 17.09 -8.09
CA THR A 125 -14.69 17.16 -8.60
C THR A 125 -15.63 17.72 -7.54
N LEU A 126 -15.61 17.17 -6.32
CA LEU A 126 -16.45 17.62 -5.20
C LEU A 126 -16.21 19.10 -4.86
N PHE A 127 -14.96 19.54 -4.82
CA PHE A 127 -14.62 20.94 -4.55
C PHE A 127 -15.15 21.88 -5.64
N LEU A 128 -14.95 21.52 -6.92
CA LEU A 128 -15.32 22.34 -8.06
C LEU A 128 -16.84 22.43 -8.27
N THR A 129 -17.58 21.36 -7.96
CA THR A 129 -19.05 21.42 -7.93
C THR A 129 -19.54 22.37 -6.84
N GLY A 130 -18.92 22.36 -5.65
CA GLY A 130 -19.20 23.32 -4.57
C GLY A 130 -18.83 24.77 -4.89
N LYS A 131 -17.85 25.00 -5.78
CA LYS A 131 -17.49 26.32 -6.31
C LYS A 131 -18.32 26.76 -7.50
N ASN A 132 -19.28 25.94 -7.95
CA ASN A 132 -20.07 26.17 -9.15
C ASN A 132 -19.22 26.32 -10.44
N GLU A 133 -18.03 25.71 -10.48
CA GLU A 133 -17.10 25.77 -11.62
C GLU A 133 -17.30 24.60 -12.58
N ARG A 134 -18.42 24.57 -13.31
CA ARG A 134 -18.85 23.43 -14.14
C ARG A 134 -17.79 22.88 -15.09
N ALA A 135 -17.15 23.75 -15.87
CA ALA A 135 -16.19 23.32 -16.89
C ALA A 135 -15.00 22.55 -16.27
N LYS A 136 -14.50 23.03 -15.12
CA LYS A 136 -13.41 22.36 -14.40
C LYS A 136 -13.91 21.09 -13.69
N ALA A 137 -15.11 21.13 -13.11
CA ALA A 137 -15.73 19.96 -12.49
C ALA A 137 -15.90 18.81 -13.51
N ASN A 138 -16.40 19.11 -14.71
CA ASN A 138 -16.51 18.15 -15.81
C ASN A 138 -15.17 17.52 -16.15
N ALA A 139 -14.11 18.33 -16.32
CA ALA A 139 -12.79 17.84 -16.66
C ALA A 139 -12.22 16.88 -15.59
N LYS A 140 -12.48 17.13 -14.31
CA LYS A 140 -12.04 16.24 -13.21
C LYS A 140 -12.94 15.01 -13.07
N TYR A 141 -14.22 15.16 -13.32
CA TYR A 141 -15.16 14.05 -13.35
C TYR A 141 -14.85 13.05 -14.48
N ASP A 142 -14.43 13.55 -15.65
CA ASP A 142 -13.93 12.74 -16.78
C ASP A 142 -12.72 11.87 -16.40
N LEU A 143 -11.87 12.33 -15.47
CA LEU A 143 -10.74 11.56 -14.95
C LEU A 143 -11.15 10.62 -13.82
N LEU A 144 -12.10 11.04 -12.98
CA LEU A 144 -12.58 10.28 -11.82
C LEU A 144 -13.20 8.94 -12.24
N ILE A 145 -14.12 8.93 -13.21
CA ILE A 145 -14.85 7.72 -13.60
C ILE A 145 -13.93 6.57 -14.04
N PRO A 146 -12.97 6.76 -14.97
CA PRO A 146 -12.04 5.69 -15.33
C PRO A 146 -11.06 5.36 -14.21
N ALA A 147 -10.59 6.33 -13.42
CA ALA A 147 -9.71 6.06 -12.28
C ALA A 147 -10.40 5.16 -11.23
N TYR A 148 -11.68 5.45 -10.94
CA TYR A 148 -12.50 4.64 -10.05
C TYR A 148 -12.76 3.25 -10.61
N ALA A 149 -13.09 3.12 -11.89
CA ALA A 149 -13.31 1.83 -12.52
C ALA A 149 -12.07 0.92 -12.41
N LYS A 150 -10.88 1.47 -12.67
CA LYS A 150 -9.61 0.75 -12.52
C LYS A 150 -9.33 0.35 -11.07
N PHE A 151 -9.58 1.25 -10.12
CA PHE A 151 -9.45 0.96 -8.69
C PHE A 151 -10.40 -0.18 -8.27
N GLN A 152 -11.68 -0.08 -8.64
CA GLN A 152 -12.69 -1.09 -8.34
C GLN A 152 -12.34 -2.45 -8.95
N GLU A 153 -11.94 -2.50 -10.22
CA GLU A 153 -11.56 -3.73 -10.91
C GLU A 153 -10.41 -4.44 -10.17
N LYS A 154 -9.33 -3.69 -9.88
CA LYS A 154 -8.17 -4.22 -9.16
C LYS A 154 -8.58 -4.80 -7.81
N TYR A 155 -9.35 -4.05 -7.00
CA TYR A 155 -9.68 -4.45 -5.64
C TYR A 155 -10.90 -5.37 -5.49
N SER A 156 -11.61 -5.61 -6.60
CA SER A 156 -12.56 -6.71 -6.70
C SER A 156 -11.87 -8.05 -6.99
N SER A 157 -10.78 -8.03 -7.75
CA SER A 157 -9.98 -9.23 -8.06
C SER A 157 -8.96 -9.57 -6.97
N TYR A 158 -8.27 -8.56 -6.43
CA TYR A 158 -7.18 -8.71 -5.48
C TYR A 158 -7.48 -7.94 -4.19
N ARG A 159 -7.28 -8.57 -3.03
CA ARG A 159 -7.45 -7.90 -1.74
C ARG A 159 -6.13 -7.91 -0.97
N PRO A 160 -5.59 -6.74 -0.58
CA PRO A 160 -4.45 -6.68 0.33
C PRO A 160 -4.82 -7.34 1.66
N TYR A 161 -3.81 -7.74 2.44
CA TYR A 161 -4.04 -8.52 3.66
C TYR A 161 -5.04 -7.87 4.62
N ALA A 162 -4.96 -6.54 4.78
CA ALA A 162 -5.86 -5.76 5.62
C ALA A 162 -7.35 -5.85 5.21
N LEU A 163 -7.64 -6.12 3.93
CA LEU A 163 -8.99 -6.19 3.35
C LEU A 163 -9.43 -7.63 3.05
N LYS A 164 -8.57 -8.62 3.28
CA LYS A 164 -8.75 -9.97 2.76
C LYS A 164 -10.03 -10.63 3.27
N ASN A 165 -10.39 -10.35 4.53
CA ASN A 165 -11.57 -10.89 5.20
C ASN A 165 -12.78 -9.96 5.14
N ASP A 166 -12.70 -8.83 4.43
CA ASP A 166 -13.80 -7.87 4.36
C ASP A 166 -14.90 -8.35 3.40
N THR A 167 -15.96 -8.92 3.93
CA THR A 167 -17.07 -9.42 3.12
C THR A 167 -17.91 -8.31 2.48
N GLN A 168 -17.82 -7.07 2.99
CA GLN A 168 -18.61 -5.91 2.52
C GLN A 168 -17.88 -5.07 1.47
N LEU A 169 -16.56 -5.24 1.30
CA LEU A 169 -15.77 -4.43 0.38
C LEU A 169 -16.37 -4.39 -1.04
N SER A 170 -16.75 -5.55 -1.58
CA SER A 170 -17.27 -5.63 -2.95
C SER A 170 -18.59 -4.88 -3.12
N SER A 171 -19.51 -4.96 -2.15
CA SER A 171 -20.76 -4.20 -2.19
C SER A 171 -20.52 -2.70 -2.05
N ASP A 172 -19.57 -2.29 -1.21
CA ASP A 172 -19.23 -0.88 -1.04
C ASP A 172 -18.64 -0.27 -2.31
N LEU A 173 -17.75 -1.00 -2.98
CA LEU A 173 -17.18 -0.54 -4.25
C LEU A 173 -18.27 -0.44 -5.35
N VAL A 174 -19.21 -1.37 -5.40
CA VAL A 174 -20.36 -1.26 -6.32
C VAL A 174 -21.25 -0.07 -5.96
N ALA A 175 -21.52 0.16 -4.68
CA ALA A 175 -22.33 1.28 -4.22
C ALA A 175 -21.70 2.62 -4.61
N VAL A 176 -20.40 2.80 -4.36
CA VAL A 176 -19.68 4.02 -4.76
C VAL A 176 -19.66 4.17 -6.29
N GLN A 177 -19.47 3.09 -7.06
CA GLN A 177 -19.60 3.18 -8.53
C GLN A 177 -20.97 3.73 -8.95
N GLY A 178 -22.04 3.24 -8.32
CA GLY A 178 -23.41 3.71 -8.54
C GLY A 178 -23.58 5.18 -8.18
N MET A 179 -23.07 5.61 -7.02
CA MET A 179 -23.10 7.02 -6.61
C MET A 179 -22.36 7.93 -7.60
N LEU A 180 -21.15 7.53 -8.00
CA LEU A 180 -20.34 8.30 -8.93
C LEU A 180 -20.98 8.39 -10.31
N LYS A 181 -21.54 7.30 -10.85
CA LYS A 181 -22.26 7.33 -12.14
C LYS A 181 -23.57 8.10 -12.05
N GLY A 182 -24.28 8.00 -10.93
CA GLY A 182 -25.58 8.65 -10.72
C GLY A 182 -25.53 10.18 -10.77
N VAL A 183 -24.38 10.79 -10.44
CA VAL A 183 -24.23 12.26 -10.49
C VAL A 183 -23.88 12.80 -11.87
N ASN A 184 -23.70 11.95 -12.89
CA ASN A 184 -23.20 12.38 -14.22
C ASN A 184 -24.00 13.55 -14.77
N ASP A 185 -25.32 13.42 -14.88
CA ASP A 185 -26.16 14.42 -15.54
C ASP A 185 -26.16 15.74 -14.77
N GLN A 186 -26.10 15.68 -13.44
CA GLN A 186 -26.01 16.85 -12.55
C GLN A 186 -24.67 17.58 -12.73
N VAL A 187 -23.56 16.85 -12.78
CA VAL A 187 -22.21 17.42 -13.00
C VAL A 187 -22.13 18.06 -14.40
N ARG A 188 -22.63 17.37 -15.43
CA ARG A 188 -22.51 17.78 -16.84
C ARG A 188 -23.34 19.00 -17.19
N SER A 189 -24.60 19.00 -16.75
CA SER A 189 -25.60 19.97 -17.24
C SER A 189 -26.64 20.39 -16.20
N GLY A 190 -26.83 19.61 -15.13
CA GLY A 190 -27.82 19.87 -14.09
C GLY A 190 -27.29 20.75 -12.95
N ASP A 191 -27.90 20.61 -11.77
CA ASP A 191 -27.57 21.42 -10.60
C ASP A 191 -26.25 20.93 -9.95
N LEU A 192 -25.25 21.81 -9.90
CA LEU A 192 -23.96 21.51 -9.28
C LEU A 192 -24.01 21.43 -7.76
N HIS A 193 -24.95 22.11 -7.13
CA HIS A 193 -25.16 22.00 -5.68
C HIS A 193 -25.70 20.61 -5.35
N GLU A 194 -26.69 20.11 -6.10
CA GLU A 194 -27.18 18.74 -5.93
C GLU A 194 -26.09 17.70 -6.24
N ALA A 195 -25.29 17.92 -7.30
CA ALA A 195 -24.15 17.08 -7.63
C ALA A 195 -23.14 17.02 -6.47
N HIS A 196 -22.85 18.17 -5.86
CA HIS A 196 -21.97 18.26 -4.69
C HIS A 196 -22.50 17.44 -3.52
N LEU A 197 -23.76 17.66 -3.11
CA LEU A 197 -24.41 16.92 -2.03
C LEU A 197 -24.45 15.40 -2.29
N ALA A 198 -24.67 14.99 -3.54
CA ALA A 198 -24.66 13.58 -3.92
C ALA A 198 -23.26 12.98 -3.87
N LEU A 199 -22.23 13.71 -4.32
CA LEU A 199 -20.83 13.29 -4.22
C LEU A 199 -20.38 13.14 -2.77
N GLU A 200 -20.82 13.99 -1.84
CA GLU A 200 -20.46 13.89 -0.42
C GLU A 200 -20.79 12.51 0.20
N LYS A 201 -21.81 11.82 -0.31
CA LYS A 201 -22.23 10.49 0.16
C LYS A 201 -21.20 9.39 -0.09
N VAL A 202 -20.23 9.60 -0.97
CA VAL A 202 -19.12 8.66 -1.21
C VAL A 202 -18.16 8.59 -0.01
N ARG A 203 -17.95 9.73 0.66
CA ARG A 203 -17.01 9.84 1.78
C ARG A 203 -17.30 8.86 2.93
N PRO A 204 -18.53 8.79 3.49
CA PRO A 204 -18.81 7.88 4.60
C PRO A 204 -18.61 6.41 4.23
N VAL A 205 -18.82 6.01 2.97
CA VAL A 205 -18.58 4.61 2.55
C VAL A 205 -17.11 4.25 2.69
N PHE A 206 -16.20 5.08 2.15
CA PHE A 206 -14.77 4.83 2.26
C PHE A 206 -14.23 4.98 3.69
N GLN A 207 -14.79 5.90 4.47
CA GLN A 207 -14.45 6.03 5.89
C GLN A 207 -14.77 4.75 6.66
N GLU A 208 -15.94 4.16 6.45
CA GLU A 208 -16.31 2.89 7.08
C GLU A 208 -15.45 1.72 6.57
N VAL A 209 -15.08 1.69 5.29
CA VAL A 209 -14.10 0.72 4.75
C VAL A 209 -12.77 0.83 5.49
N PHE A 210 -12.21 2.02 5.64
CA PHE A 210 -10.93 2.21 6.32
C PHE A 210 -11.01 1.84 7.80
N LYS A 211 -12.05 2.32 8.47
CA LYS A 211 -12.26 2.08 9.90
C LYS A 211 -12.40 0.59 10.22
N ARG A 212 -13.27 -0.15 9.54
CA ARG A 212 -13.52 -1.57 9.86
C ARG A 212 -12.34 -2.49 9.51
N ASN A 213 -11.47 -2.05 8.61
CA ASN A 213 -10.27 -2.79 8.21
C ASN A 213 -9.00 -2.31 8.92
N GLY A 214 -9.16 -1.46 9.94
CA GLY A 214 -8.06 -0.98 10.77
C GLY A 214 -7.01 -0.19 10.00
N PHE A 215 -7.40 0.52 8.94
CA PHE A 215 -6.54 1.52 8.31
C PHE A 215 -6.39 2.71 9.25
N SER A 216 -5.19 3.28 9.28
CA SER A 216 -4.93 4.51 10.03
C SER A 216 -5.59 5.67 9.30
N MET A 217 -6.61 6.28 9.89
CA MET A 217 -7.20 7.52 9.38
C MET A 217 -6.17 8.65 9.33
N LEU A 218 -5.18 8.60 10.23
CA LEU A 218 -4.01 9.48 10.21
C LEU A 218 -3.19 9.32 8.92
N ALA A 219 -2.95 8.11 8.43
CA ALA A 219 -2.18 7.88 7.19
C ALA A 219 -2.89 8.43 5.95
N VAL A 220 -4.21 8.24 5.86
CA VAL A 220 -5.04 8.81 4.80
C VAL A 220 -5.01 10.34 4.86
N ALA A 221 -5.22 10.90 6.05
CA ALA A 221 -5.19 12.35 6.26
C ALA A 221 -3.80 12.95 5.95
N LEU A 222 -2.71 12.24 6.25
CA LEU A 222 -1.34 12.65 5.92
C LEU A 222 -1.11 12.74 4.41
N VAL A 223 -1.56 11.76 3.62
CA VAL A 223 -1.43 11.86 2.14
C VAL A 223 -2.31 12.97 1.58
N ASP A 224 -3.53 13.11 2.07
CA ASP A 224 -4.44 14.18 1.63
C ASP A 224 -3.86 15.57 1.86
N PHE A 225 -3.14 15.73 2.98
CA PHE A 225 -2.41 16.94 3.30
C PHE A 225 -1.18 17.10 2.42
N HIS A 226 -0.38 16.05 2.17
CA HIS A 226 0.79 16.08 1.30
C HIS A 226 0.47 16.67 -0.08
N ASP A 227 -0.54 16.15 -0.76
CA ASP A 227 -0.86 16.58 -2.12
C ASP A 227 -1.25 18.06 -2.18
N ALA A 228 -1.95 18.55 -1.16
CA ALA A 228 -2.34 19.95 -1.08
C ALA A 228 -1.17 20.84 -0.60
N MET A 229 -0.29 20.32 0.25
CA MET A 229 0.92 20.98 0.70
C MET A 229 1.88 21.20 -0.47
N GLU A 230 2.08 20.22 -1.36
CA GLU A 230 2.97 20.37 -2.53
C GLU A 230 2.56 21.56 -3.42
N LEU A 231 1.26 21.83 -3.58
CA LEU A 231 0.78 23.03 -4.27
C LEU A 231 1.20 24.34 -3.58
N MET A 232 1.25 24.34 -2.24
CA MET A 232 1.79 25.48 -1.49
C MET A 232 3.31 25.56 -1.64
N LEU A 233 4.03 24.45 -1.69
CA LEU A 233 5.48 24.46 -1.89
C LEU A 233 5.85 25.02 -3.26
N ASP A 234 5.14 24.62 -4.32
CA ASP A 234 5.30 25.19 -5.66
C ASP A 234 5.08 26.71 -5.67
N ALA A 235 4.03 27.19 -5.00
CA ALA A 235 3.74 28.61 -4.87
C ALA A 235 4.81 29.34 -4.04
N ALA A 236 5.35 28.71 -2.99
CA ALA A 236 6.43 29.26 -2.18
C ALA A 236 7.74 29.38 -2.96
N THR A 237 8.11 28.35 -3.72
CA THR A 237 9.28 28.37 -4.62
C THR A 237 9.13 29.43 -5.72
N ALA A 238 7.92 29.58 -6.27
CA ALA A 238 7.59 30.62 -7.23
C ALA A 238 7.45 32.03 -6.60
N LYS A 239 7.63 32.16 -5.28
CA LYS A 239 7.46 33.40 -4.50
C LYS A 239 6.08 34.06 -4.71
N ASN A 240 5.06 33.24 -4.97
CA ASN A 240 3.71 33.69 -5.25
C ASN A 240 2.88 33.76 -3.96
N ALA A 241 2.98 34.91 -3.28
CA ALA A 241 2.27 35.16 -2.02
C ALA A 241 0.74 35.07 -2.16
N ASP A 242 0.19 35.61 -3.25
CA ASP A 242 -1.27 35.61 -3.46
C ASP A 242 -1.80 34.18 -3.60
N LYS A 243 -1.07 33.32 -4.32
CA LYS A 243 -1.45 31.90 -4.47
C LYS A 243 -1.34 31.12 -3.16
N LEU A 244 -0.34 31.41 -2.33
CA LEU A 244 -0.22 30.81 -1.00
C LEU A 244 -1.40 31.17 -0.10
N ILE A 245 -1.81 32.44 -0.09
CA ILE A 245 -2.95 32.92 0.68
C ILE A 245 -4.25 32.25 0.18
N GLU A 246 -4.41 32.07 -1.13
CA GLU A 246 -5.55 31.39 -1.73
C GLU A 246 -5.62 29.90 -1.33
N LEU A 247 -4.48 29.20 -1.31
CA LEU A 247 -4.41 27.76 -1.02
C LEU A 247 -4.53 27.44 0.48
N TYR A 248 -4.10 28.35 1.35
CA TYR A 248 -3.99 28.09 2.79
C TYR A 248 -5.25 27.52 3.44
N PRO A 249 -6.48 28.05 3.22
CA PRO A 249 -7.67 27.51 3.87
C PRO A 249 -7.87 26.01 3.60
N GLN A 250 -7.68 25.60 2.35
CA GLN A 250 -7.84 24.20 1.93
C GLN A 250 -6.78 23.29 2.58
N VAL A 251 -5.53 23.73 2.64
CA VAL A 251 -4.42 22.95 3.22
C VAL A 251 -4.53 22.88 4.74
N SER A 252 -4.92 23.98 5.39
CA SER A 252 -5.15 24.06 6.83
C SER A 252 -6.27 23.12 7.27
N ASP A 253 -7.37 23.03 6.50
CA ASP A 253 -8.48 22.12 6.81
C ASP A 253 -8.07 20.64 6.67
N LYS A 254 -7.19 20.31 5.73
CA LYS A 254 -6.61 18.96 5.62
C LYS A 254 -5.71 18.64 6.82
N LEU A 255 -4.93 19.62 7.31
CA LEU A 255 -4.14 19.44 8.52
C LEU A 255 -5.00 19.26 9.77
N LYS A 256 -6.17 19.91 9.86
CA LYS A 256 -7.11 19.67 10.97
C LYS A 256 -7.60 18.22 11.02
N ALA A 257 -7.75 17.57 9.87
CA ALA A 257 -8.11 16.16 9.82
C ALA A 257 -7.00 15.26 10.39
N ILE A 258 -5.72 15.61 10.20
CA ILE A 258 -4.59 14.95 10.84
C ILE A 258 -4.63 15.19 12.36
N GLU A 259 -4.80 16.46 12.77
CA GLU A 259 -4.84 16.89 14.17
C GLU A 259 -5.98 16.21 14.97
N ALA A 260 -7.09 15.90 14.31
CA ALA A 260 -8.20 15.18 14.93
C ALA A 260 -7.85 13.72 15.27
N GLU A 261 -6.98 13.09 14.47
CA GLU A 261 -6.56 11.69 14.64
C GLU A 261 -5.35 11.56 15.56
N ALA A 262 -4.42 12.52 15.51
CA ALA A 262 -3.30 12.63 16.42
C ALA A 262 -2.88 14.09 16.55
N ASN A 263 -2.58 14.54 17.77
CA ASN A 263 -2.25 15.94 18.02
C ASN A 263 -1.01 16.14 18.89
N ASP A 264 -0.02 15.27 18.73
CA ASP A 264 1.25 15.37 19.45
C ASP A 264 2.17 16.47 18.91
N ALA A 265 3.32 16.63 19.56
CA ALA A 265 4.28 17.67 19.26
C ALA A 265 4.77 17.69 17.80
N GLU A 266 4.83 16.53 17.13
CA GLU A 266 5.28 16.49 15.74
C GLU A 266 4.23 17.05 14.78
N ILE A 267 2.95 16.73 15.00
CA ILE A 267 1.83 17.26 14.22
C ILE A 267 1.63 18.76 14.49
N GLN A 268 1.76 19.19 15.75
CA GLN A 268 1.77 20.60 16.11
C GLN A 268 2.94 21.39 15.47
N THR A 269 4.07 20.72 15.19
CA THR A 269 5.17 21.33 14.44
C THR A 269 4.79 21.59 12.98
N ILE A 270 4.06 20.67 12.34
CA ILE A 270 3.54 20.87 10.98
C ILE A 270 2.60 22.09 10.94
N ARG A 271 1.68 22.20 11.91
CA ARG A 271 0.76 23.34 12.05
C ARG A 271 1.50 24.66 12.15
N LYS A 272 2.46 24.73 13.07
CA LYS A 272 3.28 25.93 13.26
C LYS A 272 3.99 26.34 11.97
N ASN A 273 4.53 25.39 11.21
CA ASN A 273 5.24 25.69 9.97
C ASN A 273 4.29 26.13 8.85
N LEU A 274 3.08 25.56 8.78
CA LEU A 274 2.05 25.98 7.83
C LEU A 274 1.60 27.42 8.11
N ASP A 275 1.35 27.75 9.38
CA ASP A 275 0.95 29.09 9.80
C ASP A 275 2.07 30.12 9.57
N ALA A 276 3.33 29.72 9.78
CA ALA A 276 4.49 30.56 9.48
C ALA A 276 4.61 30.86 7.98
N LEU A 277 4.34 29.89 7.10
CA LEU A 277 4.33 30.11 5.66
C LEU A 277 3.22 31.10 5.24
N LEU A 278 2.03 31.01 5.82
CA LEU A 278 0.97 32.00 5.62
C LEU A 278 1.38 33.39 6.10
N ALA A 279 1.98 33.48 7.29
CA ALA A 279 2.42 34.75 7.86
C ALA A 279 3.44 35.44 6.94
N ALA A 280 4.40 34.69 6.40
CA ALA A 280 5.36 35.20 5.43
C ALA A 280 4.69 35.66 4.13
N ALA A 281 3.73 34.89 3.60
CA ALA A 281 2.96 35.29 2.41
C ALA A 281 2.17 36.58 2.64
N THR A 282 1.49 36.69 3.79
CA THR A 282 0.68 37.86 4.17
C THR A 282 1.54 39.10 4.37
N ALA A 283 2.72 38.93 4.98
CA ALA A 283 3.71 39.99 5.16
C ALA A 283 4.46 40.36 3.87
N LYS A 284 4.20 39.65 2.75
CA LYS A 284 4.90 39.78 1.47
C LYS A 284 6.42 39.65 1.59
N THR A 285 6.91 38.84 2.53
CA THR A 285 8.34 38.53 2.68
C THR A 285 8.76 37.45 1.68
N LEU A 286 8.71 37.80 0.40
CA LEU A 286 8.84 36.86 -0.73
C LEU A 286 10.11 36.02 -0.71
N GLU A 287 11.22 36.58 -0.23
CA GLU A 287 12.51 35.89 -0.12
C GLU A 287 12.51 34.79 0.96
N ALA A 288 11.63 34.88 1.96
CA ALA A 288 11.53 33.90 3.04
C ALA A 288 10.63 32.71 2.67
N LEU A 289 9.80 32.83 1.63
CA LEU A 289 8.80 31.82 1.29
C LEU A 289 9.39 30.43 1.01
N PRO A 290 10.46 30.28 0.19
CA PRO A 290 11.02 28.95 -0.08
C PRO A 290 11.51 28.25 1.20
N ALA A 291 12.21 28.99 2.07
CA ALA A 291 12.72 28.44 3.33
C ALA A 291 11.60 28.02 4.30
N SER A 292 10.51 28.81 4.36
CA SER A 292 9.31 28.42 5.14
C SER A 292 8.62 27.19 4.55
N GLY A 293 8.57 27.06 3.23
CA GLY A 293 8.08 25.86 2.54
C GLY A 293 8.91 24.61 2.88
N ASP A 294 10.23 24.72 2.83
CA ASP A 294 11.14 23.61 3.17
C ASP A 294 10.98 23.15 4.61
N ALA A 295 10.76 24.08 5.55
CA ALA A 295 10.50 23.76 6.95
C ALA A 295 9.19 22.96 7.11
N LEU A 296 8.13 23.38 6.41
CA LEU A 296 6.86 22.67 6.38
C LEU A 296 7.04 21.24 5.83
N LYS A 297 7.66 21.10 4.65
CA LYS A 297 7.95 19.81 4.02
C LYS A 297 8.74 18.90 4.96
N THR A 298 9.80 19.42 5.57
CA THR A 298 10.67 18.66 6.48
C THR A 298 9.89 18.11 7.68
N SER A 299 9.07 18.97 8.32
CA SER A 299 8.25 18.54 9.46
C SER A 299 7.21 17.48 9.07
N PHE A 300 6.61 17.62 7.89
CA PHE A 300 5.65 16.66 7.37
C PHE A 300 6.30 15.29 7.07
N VAL A 301 7.41 15.28 6.31
CA VAL A 301 8.10 14.04 5.92
C VAL A 301 8.51 13.21 7.14
N LYS A 302 8.93 13.87 8.22
CA LYS A 302 9.26 13.19 9.49
C LYS A 302 8.08 12.37 10.03
N VAL A 303 6.88 12.97 10.10
CA VAL A 303 5.67 12.30 10.58
C VAL A 303 5.21 11.25 9.57
N TYR A 304 5.23 11.59 8.28
CA TYR A 304 4.81 10.70 7.21
C TYR A 304 5.62 9.41 7.15
N LEU A 305 6.96 9.48 7.25
CA LEU A 305 7.80 8.28 7.23
C LEU A 305 7.59 7.34 8.42
N GLN A 306 7.06 7.87 9.53
CA GLN A 306 6.80 7.08 10.73
C GLN A 306 5.36 6.54 10.79
N ARG A 307 4.39 7.29 10.24
CA ARG A 307 2.96 7.09 10.52
C ARG A 307 2.04 7.13 9.30
N GLY A 308 2.56 7.51 8.13
CA GLY A 308 1.90 7.49 6.83
C GLY A 308 2.10 6.16 6.12
#